data_AF-A0A7S1GZS4-F1
#
_entry.id   AF-A0A7S1GZS4-F1
#
_cell.length_a   1.000
_cell.length_b   1.000
_cell.length_c   1.000
_cell.angle_alpha   90.00
_cell.angle_beta   90.00
_cell.angle_gamma   90.00
#
_symmetry.space_group_name_H-M   'P 1'
#
loop_
_entity.id
_entity.type
_entity.pdbx_description
1 polymer ?
#
loop_
_entity_poly.entity_id
_entity_poly.type
_entity_poly.pdbx_seq_one_letter_code
_entity_poly.pdbx_strand_id
1 'polypeptide(L)'
;GDVSHLNLHKTFCIPHGGGGPGVGPVCVVEDLVPFLPAHRTAGVGQPSNIGAVSAAPLGNAAVLPISWMYIRMMGAEGLKKATEVAILSANYVAARLSEHY
;
A
#
# COMPACT_ATOMS: atom_id res chain seq x y z
N GLY A 1 -5.74 -2.49 -15.02
CA GLY A 1 -5.89 -1.24 -14.28
C GLY A 1 -4.55 -0.55 -14.33
N ASP A 2 -4.52 0.68 -14.80
CA ASP A 2 -3.26 1.32 -15.22
C ASP A 2 -2.54 2.02 -14.06
N VAL A 3 -3.30 2.32 -13.00
CA VAL A 3 -2.82 2.95 -11.78
C VAL A 3 -3.57 2.38 -10.57
N SER A 4 -2.87 2.20 -9.47
CA SER A 4 -3.47 1.81 -8.19
C SER A 4 -2.67 2.38 -7.03
N HIS A 5 -3.37 2.87 -6.01
CA HIS A 5 -2.74 3.15 -4.72
C HIS A 5 -2.86 1.93 -3.81
N LEU A 6 -1.90 1.74 -2.91
CA LEU A 6 -1.95 0.69 -1.89
C LEU A 6 -2.07 1.32 -0.50
N ASN A 7 -2.99 0.86 0.34
CA ASN A 7 -3.01 1.27 1.75
C ASN A 7 -2.04 0.42 2.56
N LEU A 8 -0.81 0.90 2.77
CA LEU A 8 0.17 0.15 3.58
C LEU A 8 -0.26 -0.03 5.04
N HIS A 9 -1.07 0.90 5.55
CA HIS A 9 -1.66 0.87 6.90
C HIS A 9 -2.90 -0.02 7.02
N LYS A 10 -3.29 -0.71 5.94
CA LYS A 10 -4.33 -1.74 5.96
C LYS A 10 -3.70 -3.07 5.61
N THR A 11 -3.35 -3.24 4.33
CA THR A 11 -2.94 -4.51 3.76
C THR A 11 -1.53 -4.92 4.17
N PHE A 12 -0.64 -3.96 4.45
CA PHE A 12 0.79 -4.21 4.67
C PHE A 12 1.27 -3.75 6.06
N CYS A 13 0.39 -3.90 7.04
CA CYS A 13 0.69 -3.93 8.48
C CYS A 13 1.24 -2.64 9.13
N ILE A 14 1.28 -1.49 8.45
CA ILE A 14 1.51 -0.22 9.17
C ILE A 14 0.37 -0.03 10.19
N PRO A 15 0.66 0.31 11.46
CA PRO A 15 -0.38 0.42 12.48
C PRO A 15 -1.35 1.58 12.20
N HIS A 16 -2.63 1.40 12.55
CA HIS A 16 -3.68 2.39 12.31
C HIS A 16 -3.57 3.64 13.21
N GLY A 17 -2.93 3.51 14.38
CA GLY A 17 -2.59 4.63 15.28
C GLY A 17 -3.76 5.55 15.70
N GLY A 18 -5.01 5.07 15.68
CA GLY A 18 -6.19 5.88 16.03
C GLY A 18 -6.61 6.90 14.97
N GLY A 19 -6.10 6.78 13.73
CA GLY A 19 -6.39 7.72 12.64
C GLY A 19 -5.19 8.05 11.75
N GLY A 20 -4.02 7.48 12.04
CA GLY A 20 -2.77 7.65 11.28
C GLY A 20 -1.55 7.22 12.10
N PRO A 21 -0.37 7.04 11.48
CA PRO A 21 -0.01 7.47 10.12
C PRO A 21 -0.41 6.47 9.03
N GLY A 22 -0.61 6.97 7.81
CA GLY A 22 -0.81 6.16 6.61
C GLY A 22 0.23 6.45 5.53
N VAL A 23 0.58 5.42 4.75
CA VAL A 23 1.36 5.56 3.51
C VAL A 23 0.55 4.96 2.36
N GLY A 24 0.51 5.68 1.24
CA GLY A 24 -0.24 5.32 0.03
C GLY A 24 0.62 5.36 -1.24
N PRO A 25 1.58 4.43 -1.44
CA PRO A 25 2.34 4.40 -2.68
C PRO A 25 1.40 4.13 -3.87
N VAL A 26 1.73 4.74 -5.00
CA VAL A 26 1.01 4.57 -6.26
C VAL A 26 1.87 3.73 -7.20
N CYS A 27 1.32 2.62 -7.65
CA CYS A 27 1.89 1.78 -8.69
C CYS A 27 1.21 2.13 -10.02
N VAL A 28 2.01 2.28 -11.07
CA VAL A 28 1.54 2.63 -12.41
C VAL A 28 2.13 1.69 -13.44
N VAL A 29 1.47 1.56 -14.58
CA VAL A 29 2.05 0.94 -15.79
C VAL A 29 3.15 1.81 -16.39
N GLU A 30 3.97 1.22 -17.28
CA GLU A 30 5.16 1.86 -17.85
C GLU A 30 4.87 3.21 -18.53
N ASP A 31 3.80 3.29 -19.33
CA ASP A 31 3.40 4.51 -20.05
C ASP A 31 3.11 5.69 -19.12
N LEU A 32 2.82 5.42 -17.84
CA LEU A 32 2.52 6.43 -16.84
C LEU A 32 3.72 6.83 -15.97
N VAL A 33 4.85 6.11 -16.07
CA VAL A 33 6.09 6.41 -15.34
C VAL A 33 6.58 7.85 -15.55
N PRO A 34 6.56 8.41 -16.78
CA PRO A 34 6.97 9.80 -17.02
C PRO A 34 6.16 10.84 -16.25
N PHE A 35 4.97 10.49 -15.76
CA PHE A 35 4.04 11.37 -15.04
C PHE A 35 4.00 11.12 -13.52
N LEU A 36 4.84 10.23 -12.97
CA LEU A 36 4.92 10.02 -11.52
C LEU A 36 5.29 11.33 -10.79
N PRO A 37 4.92 11.50 -9.49
CA PRO A 37 5.34 12.66 -8.71
C PRO A 37 6.86 12.79 -8.60
N ALA A 38 7.34 14.04 -8.75
CA ALA A 38 8.73 14.44 -8.54
C ALA A 38 8.88 15.29 -7.27
N HIS A 39 10.12 15.55 -6.86
CA HIS A 39 10.43 16.46 -5.76
C HIS A 39 11.69 17.27 -6.08
N ARG A 40 11.50 18.41 -6.76
CA ARG A 40 12.59 19.22 -7.34
C ARG A 40 13.66 19.64 -6.33
N THR A 41 13.26 20.05 -5.13
CA THR A 41 14.20 20.46 -4.06
C THR A 41 15.01 19.31 -3.49
N ALA A 42 14.60 18.05 -3.74
CA ALA A 42 15.34 16.85 -3.37
C ALA A 42 16.08 16.23 -4.57
N GLY A 43 16.08 16.87 -5.75
CA GLY A 43 16.70 16.33 -6.96
C GLY A 43 16.03 15.07 -7.51
N VAL A 44 14.77 14.80 -7.15
CA VAL A 44 14.03 13.59 -7.58
C VAL A 44 13.12 13.94 -8.76
N GLY A 45 13.23 13.18 -9.85
CA GLY A 45 12.35 13.25 -11.03
C GLY A 45 12.93 14.04 -12.21
N GLN A 46 12.18 14.07 -13.31
CA GLN A 46 12.47 14.72 -14.59
C GLN A 46 11.51 15.89 -14.84
N PRO A 47 11.81 16.79 -15.80
CA PRO A 47 10.91 17.90 -16.15
C PRO A 47 9.49 17.48 -16.57
N SER A 48 9.33 16.27 -17.13
CA SER A 48 8.03 15.70 -17.54
C SER A 48 7.17 15.18 -16.39
N ASN A 49 7.78 14.92 -15.23
CA ASN A 49 7.07 14.44 -14.05
C ASN A 49 6.14 15.54 -13.49
N ILE A 50 5.05 15.11 -12.85
CA ILE A 50 4.21 16.05 -12.12
C ILE A 50 4.96 16.55 -10.87
N GLY A 51 4.53 17.71 -10.34
CA GLY A 51 5.15 18.32 -9.16
C GLY A 51 5.00 17.48 -7.87
N ALA A 52 5.59 18.00 -6.79
CA ALA A 52 5.53 17.34 -5.49
C ALA A 52 4.10 17.28 -4.95
N VAL A 53 3.69 16.09 -4.52
CA VAL A 53 2.39 15.83 -3.87
C VAL A 53 2.52 15.64 -2.35
N SER A 54 3.75 15.66 -1.83
CA SER A 54 4.10 15.51 -0.42
C SER A 54 5.31 16.39 -0.10
N ALA A 55 5.41 16.85 1.14
CA ALA A 55 6.49 17.76 1.57
C ALA A 55 7.89 17.11 1.61
N ALA A 56 7.94 15.77 1.68
CA ALA A 56 9.16 14.99 1.59
C ALA A 56 9.06 14.01 0.41
N PRO A 57 10.16 13.69 -0.29
CA PRO A 57 10.15 12.91 -1.53
C PRO A 57 9.57 11.50 -1.38
N LEU A 58 9.65 10.91 -0.18
CA LEU A 58 9.14 9.57 0.12
C LEU A 58 8.02 9.58 1.18
N GLY A 59 7.42 10.76 1.44
CA GLY A 59 6.44 10.93 2.51
C GLY A 59 7.00 10.50 3.88
N ASN A 60 6.22 9.74 4.64
CA ASN A 60 6.67 9.19 5.93
C ASN A 60 7.54 7.93 5.71
N ALA A 61 8.80 8.13 5.34
CA ALA A 61 9.73 7.04 5.05
C ALA A 61 10.04 6.14 6.27
N ALA A 62 9.93 6.68 7.48
CA ALA A 62 10.30 5.97 8.72
C ALA A 62 9.43 4.73 9.01
N VAL A 63 8.21 4.67 8.47
CA VAL A 63 7.30 3.54 8.66
C VAL A 63 7.36 2.50 7.53
N LEU A 64 8.03 2.80 6.41
CA LEU A 64 8.19 1.85 5.29
C LEU A 64 8.84 0.52 5.67
N PRO A 65 9.82 0.46 6.62
CA PRO A 65 10.39 -0.81 7.07
C PRO A 65 9.35 -1.80 7.63
N ILE A 66 8.21 -1.34 8.14
CA ILE A 66 7.16 -2.23 8.66
C ILE A 66 6.59 -3.10 7.53
N SER A 67 6.16 -2.46 6.43
CA SER A 67 5.64 -3.19 5.27
C SER A 67 6.72 -4.02 4.58
N TRP A 68 7.95 -3.52 4.53
CA TRP A 68 9.09 -4.27 4.00
C TRP A 68 9.32 -5.55 4.80
N MET A 69 9.37 -5.46 6.14
CA MET A 69 9.54 -6.60 7.03
C MET A 69 8.41 -7.60 6.89
N TYR A 70 7.15 -7.15 6.83
CA TYR A 70 6.00 -8.02 6.61
C TYR A 70 6.15 -8.84 5.32
N ILE A 71 6.43 -8.18 4.19
CA ILE A 71 6.61 -8.86 2.90
C ILE A 71 7.78 -9.85 2.96
N ARG A 72 8.92 -9.45 3.56
CA ARG A 72 10.12 -10.28 3.65
C ARG A 72 9.95 -11.50 4.55
N MET A 73 9.25 -11.37 5.66
CA MET A 73 9.01 -12.48 6.60
C MET A 73 7.95 -13.45 6.08
N MET A 74 6.90 -12.94 5.44
CA MET A 74 5.83 -13.79 4.92
C MET A 74 6.26 -14.56 3.67
N GLY A 75 7.07 -13.93 2.80
CA GLY A 75 7.39 -14.48 1.49
C GLY A 75 6.14 -14.65 0.61
N ALA A 76 6.34 -15.17 -0.61
CA ALA A 76 5.24 -15.32 -1.56
C ALA A 76 4.14 -16.27 -1.05
N GLU A 77 4.53 -17.39 -0.45
CA GLU A 77 3.60 -18.40 0.08
C GLU A 77 2.80 -17.87 1.26
N GLY A 78 3.46 -17.19 2.22
CA GLY A 78 2.79 -16.60 3.36
C GLY A 78 1.83 -15.49 2.94
N LEU A 79 2.22 -14.64 1.99
CA LEU A 79 1.34 -13.59 1.46
C LEU A 79 0.10 -14.19 0.77
N LYS A 80 0.28 -15.22 -0.07
CA LYS A 80 -0.83 -15.95 -0.68
C LYS A 80 -1.75 -16.55 0.39
N LYS A 81 -1.17 -17.21 1.39
CA LYS A 81 -1.94 -17.84 2.48
C LYS A 81 -2.71 -16.81 3.30
N ALA A 82 -2.12 -15.64 3.59
CA ALA A 82 -2.79 -14.56 4.29
C ALA A 82 -4.03 -14.09 3.53
N THR A 83 -3.94 -13.93 2.20
CA THR A 83 -5.08 -13.58 1.35
C THR A 83 -6.16 -14.68 1.37
N GLU A 84 -5.78 -15.95 1.20
CA GLU A 84 -6.71 -17.08 1.25
C GLU A 84 -7.47 -17.13 2.58
N VAL A 85 -6.76 -16.97 3.70
CA VAL A 85 -7.35 -17.00 5.05
C VAL A 85 -8.25 -15.80 5.29
N ALA A 86 -7.93 -14.62 4.75
CA ALA A 86 -8.80 -13.45 4.85
C ALA A 86 -10.15 -13.69 4.15
N ILE A 87 -10.11 -14.25 2.93
CA ILE A 87 -11.31 -14.59 2.15
C ILE A 87 -12.10 -15.71 2.85
N LEU A 88 -11.42 -16.76 3.33
CA LEU A 88 -12.05 -17.86 4.05
C LEU A 88 -12.77 -17.37 5.31
N SER A 89 -12.09 -16.54 6.12
CA SER A 89 -12.65 -15.98 7.35
C SER A 89 -13.91 -15.16 7.09
N ALA A 90 -13.90 -14.33 6.04
CA ALA A 90 -15.06 -13.54 5.65
C ALA A 90 -16.26 -14.42 5.26
N ASN A 91 -16.03 -15.43 4.42
CA ASN A 91 -17.09 -16.36 4.01
C ASN A 91 -17.61 -17.21 5.17
N TYR A 92 -16.73 -17.64 6.07
CA TYR A 92 -17.12 -18.37 7.27
C TYR A 92 -18.05 -17.53 8.15
N VAL A 93 -17.70 -16.27 8.43
CA VAL A 93 -18.55 -15.36 9.21
C VAL A 93 -19.89 -15.13 8.50
N ALA A 94 -19.89 -14.89 7.18
CA ALA A 94 -21.11 -14.71 6.40
C ALA A 94 -22.04 -15.94 6.49
N ALA A 95 -21.51 -17.15 6.30
CA ALA A 95 -22.28 -18.39 6.39
C ALA A 95 -22.81 -18.66 7.81
N ARG A 96 -22.06 -18.27 8.84
CA ARG A 96 -22.50 -18.40 10.25
C ARG A 96 -23.62 -17.42 10.62
N LEU A 97 -23.73 -16.30 9.91
CA LEU A 97 -24.70 -15.25 10.20
C LEU A 97 -25.93 -15.30 9.28
N SER A 98 -25.91 -16.10 8.21
CA SER A 98 -26.95 -16.09 7.15
C SER A 98 -28.34 -16.55 7.59
N GLU A 99 -28.46 -17.25 8.73
CA GLU A 99 -29.77 -17.62 9.28
C GLU A 99 -30.34 -16.53 10.21
N HIS A 100 -29.53 -15.54 10.59
CA HIS A 100 -29.90 -14.48 11.52
C HIS A 100 -30.12 -13.11 10.84
N TYR A 101 -29.61 -12.94 9.63
CA TYR A 101 -29.65 -11.72 8.81
C TYR A 101 -29.88 -12.07 7.35
#